data_AF-A0A673AQ28-F1
#
_entry.id   AF-A0A673AQ28-F1
#
_cell.length_a   1.000
_cell.length_b   1.000
_cell.length_c   1.000
_cell.angle_alpha   90.00
_cell.angle_beta   90.00
_cell.angle_gamma   90.00
#
_symmetry.space_group_name_H-M   'P 1'
#
loop_
_entity.id
_entity.type
_entity.pdbx_description
1 polymer ?
#
loop_
_entity_poly.entity_id
_entity_poly.type
_entity_poly.pdbx_seq_one_letter_code
_entity_poly.pdbx_strand_id
1 'polypeptide(L)'
;MIWTSPQLEIGPLACFKLHGADGTVARVFGVHHSTVVRLVEHYHTTGSSNDHPRSSRSHVTTAAQDRANRLSHLRDRFHPATRTAAETIGTHHRLVSARTIRNRLRADGIRPYRPYVGSVLTPQHRRARVQWCNVHRHWTLQRWSQVLFSDEKEFHQWCGNAQQGVQRAAASHLGVVPPQTGIKRKYMTLRGVEPQSPTQQINSVFIQS
;
A
#
# COMPACT_ATOMS: atom_id res chain seq x y z
N MET A 1 -5.90 -9.04 -28.49
CA MET A 1 -5.24 -8.01 -29.33
C MET A 1 -5.86 -6.68 -28.97
N ILE A 2 -5.10 -5.84 -28.28
CA ILE A 2 -5.55 -4.51 -27.86
C ILE A 2 -5.22 -3.57 -29.02
N TRP A 3 -6.22 -3.05 -29.71
CA TRP A 3 -6.03 -1.99 -30.72
C TRP A 3 -5.71 -0.69 -29.98
N THR A 4 -4.46 -0.50 -29.59
CA THR A 4 -3.92 0.84 -29.32
C THR A 4 -3.18 1.27 -30.59
N SER A 5 -3.89 1.89 -31.53
CA SER A 5 -3.24 2.55 -32.66
C SER A 5 -3.69 4.01 -32.71
N PRO A 6 -2.84 4.94 -32.23
CA PRO A 6 -3.07 6.38 -32.34
C PRO A 6 -2.69 6.93 -33.73
N GLN A 7 -2.77 6.12 -34.81
CA GLN A 7 -2.43 6.54 -36.18
C GLN A 7 -3.63 6.65 -37.14
N LEU A 8 -4.86 6.45 -36.65
CA LEU A 8 -6.07 6.50 -37.49
C LEU A 8 -6.66 7.90 -37.68
N GLU A 9 -5.91 8.97 -37.37
CA GLU A 9 -6.40 10.35 -37.57
C GLU A 9 -6.39 10.82 -39.03
N ILE A 10 -5.87 10.04 -39.99
CA ILE A 10 -5.72 10.47 -41.41
C ILE A 10 -6.26 9.44 -42.43
N GLY A 11 -7.02 8.42 -42.01
CA GLY A 11 -7.44 7.35 -42.93
C GLY A 11 -8.82 7.59 -43.59
N PRO A 12 -9.91 7.00 -43.08
CA PRO A 12 -11.20 6.94 -43.81
C PRO A 12 -11.90 8.30 -43.94
N LEU A 13 -11.81 9.16 -42.92
CA LEU A 13 -12.42 10.49 -42.93
C LEU A 13 -11.69 11.48 -43.83
N ALA A 14 -10.37 11.33 -43.98
CA ALA A 14 -9.59 12.13 -44.93
C ALA A 14 -9.85 11.69 -46.38
N CYS A 15 -9.90 10.37 -46.63
CA CYS A 15 -10.33 9.83 -47.93
C CYS A 15 -11.77 10.23 -48.26
N PHE A 16 -12.68 10.26 -47.28
CA PHE A 16 -14.06 10.76 -47.44
C PHE A 16 -14.11 12.25 -47.79
N LYS A 17 -13.32 13.11 -47.10
CA LYS A 17 -13.23 14.54 -47.45
C LYS A 17 -12.75 14.78 -48.89
N LEU A 18 -11.99 13.84 -49.46
CA LEU A 18 -11.43 13.92 -50.81
C LEU A 18 -12.29 13.23 -51.89
N HIS A 19 -13.08 12.20 -51.54
CA HIS A 19 -13.77 11.32 -52.51
C HIS A 19 -15.27 11.11 -52.22
N GLY A 20 -15.85 11.76 -51.22
CA GLY A 20 -17.26 11.58 -50.84
C GLY A 20 -17.58 10.22 -50.21
N ALA A 21 -18.87 9.91 -50.03
CA ALA A 21 -19.39 8.67 -49.44
C ALA A 21 -19.33 7.48 -50.40
N ASP A 22 -18.41 7.47 -51.36
CA ASP A 22 -18.45 6.52 -52.46
C ASP A 22 -17.85 5.17 -52.04
N GLY A 23 -18.39 4.08 -52.59
CA GLY A 23 -17.98 2.69 -52.30
C GLY A 23 -16.48 2.39 -52.52
N THR A 24 -15.74 3.31 -53.14
CA THR A 24 -14.28 3.31 -53.27
C THR A 24 -13.59 3.33 -51.91
N VAL A 25 -14.05 4.12 -50.94
CA VAL A 25 -13.45 4.19 -49.60
C VAL A 25 -13.60 2.84 -48.89
N ALA A 26 -14.79 2.23 -48.99
CA ALA A 26 -15.05 0.90 -48.41
C ALA A 26 -14.13 -0.19 -49.00
N ARG A 27 -13.89 -0.16 -50.31
CA ARG A 27 -12.99 -1.10 -51.02
C ARG A 27 -11.53 -0.93 -50.64
N VAL A 28 -11.05 0.31 -50.49
CA VAL A 28 -9.65 0.61 -50.12
C VAL A 28 -9.35 0.13 -48.70
N PHE A 29 -10.29 0.32 -47.77
CA PHE A 29 -10.11 -0.05 -46.37
C PHE A 29 -10.61 -1.47 -46.02
N GLY A 30 -11.18 -2.21 -46.98
CA GLY A 30 -11.69 -3.56 -46.76
C GLY A 30 -12.83 -3.64 -45.75
N VAL A 31 -13.59 -2.56 -45.58
CA VAL A 31 -14.72 -2.46 -44.62
C VAL A 31 -16.04 -2.37 -45.35
N HIS A 32 -17.12 -2.82 -44.70
CA HIS A 32 -18.45 -2.76 -45.29
C HIS A 32 -18.90 -1.30 -45.51
N HIS A 33 -19.55 -1.02 -46.64
CA HIS A 33 -20.02 0.33 -47.01
C HIS A 33 -20.86 0.99 -45.90
N SER A 34 -21.74 0.23 -45.23
CA SER A 34 -22.55 0.77 -44.13
C SER A 34 -21.73 1.23 -42.92
N THR A 35 -20.54 0.68 -42.70
CA THR A 35 -19.62 1.13 -41.65
C THR A 35 -19.05 2.51 -42.00
N VAL A 36 -18.70 2.74 -43.27
CA VAL A 36 -18.22 4.05 -43.75
C VAL A 36 -19.30 5.10 -43.62
N VAL A 37 -20.54 4.80 -44.05
CA VAL A 37 -21.69 5.72 -43.93
C VAL A 37 -21.97 6.06 -42.45
N ARG A 38 -22.04 5.06 -41.56
CA ARG A 38 -22.27 5.28 -40.12
C ARG A 38 -21.17 6.13 -39.47
N LEU A 39 -19.92 5.93 -39.86
CA LEU A 39 -18.78 6.71 -39.34
C LEU A 39 -18.85 8.17 -39.81
N VAL A 40 -19.25 8.40 -41.06
CA VAL A 40 -19.45 9.73 -41.63
C VAL A 40 -20.60 10.47 -40.94
N GLU A 41 -21.75 9.81 -40.79
CA GLU A 41 -22.91 10.35 -40.06
C GLU A 41 -22.55 10.66 -38.59
N HIS A 42 -21.82 9.76 -37.94
CA HIS A 42 -21.30 9.96 -36.58
C HIS A 42 -20.38 11.19 -36.49
N TYR A 43 -19.47 11.36 -37.46
CA TYR A 43 -18.58 12.52 -37.50
C TYR A 43 -19.32 13.82 -37.79
N HIS A 44 -20.33 13.83 -38.67
CA HIS A 44 -21.14 15.01 -38.94
C HIS A 44 -22.00 15.43 -37.73
N THR A 45 -22.45 14.47 -36.92
CA THR A 45 -23.28 14.74 -35.73
C THR A 45 -22.44 15.10 -34.50
N THR A 46 -21.31 14.43 -34.28
CA THR A 46 -20.49 14.57 -33.06
C THR A 46 -19.26 15.47 -33.25
N GLY A 47 -18.82 15.68 -34.50
CA GLY A 47 -17.59 16.42 -34.82
C GLY A 47 -16.30 15.68 -34.45
N SER A 48 -16.40 14.42 -34.00
CA SER A 48 -15.28 13.61 -33.54
C SER A 48 -15.43 12.17 -34.01
N SER A 49 -14.31 11.55 -34.36
CA SER A 49 -14.22 10.12 -34.71
C SER A 49 -13.91 9.22 -33.51
N ASN A 50 -13.88 9.79 -32.30
CA ASN A 50 -13.58 9.02 -31.10
C ASN A 50 -14.75 8.12 -30.73
N ASP A 51 -14.43 6.93 -30.21
CA ASP A 51 -15.41 6.02 -29.64
C ASP A 51 -16.23 6.72 -28.54
N HIS A 52 -17.55 6.56 -28.59
CA HIS A 52 -18.39 7.00 -27.49
C HIS A 52 -18.12 6.21 -26.21
N PRO A 53 -18.20 6.86 -25.04
CA PRO A 53 -18.09 6.14 -23.78
C PRO A 53 -19.21 5.10 -23.70
N ARG A 54 -18.81 3.83 -23.52
CA ARG A 54 -19.77 2.74 -23.36
C ARG A 54 -20.42 2.83 -21.99
N SER A 55 -21.72 2.50 -21.91
CA SER A 55 -22.39 2.33 -20.62
C SER A 55 -21.68 1.23 -19.83
N SER A 56 -21.23 1.57 -18.63
CA SER A 56 -20.58 0.61 -17.75
C SER A 56 -21.62 -0.17 -16.95
N ARG A 57 -21.24 -1.36 -16.49
CA ARG A 57 -22.10 -2.14 -15.59
C ARG A 57 -22.29 -1.39 -14.27
N SER A 58 -23.53 -1.34 -13.80
CA SER A 58 -23.86 -0.77 -12.51
C SER A 58 -23.09 -1.44 -11.37
N HIS A 59 -22.81 -0.64 -10.35
CA HIS A 59 -22.03 -1.06 -9.20
C HIS A 59 -22.84 -1.93 -8.24
N VAL A 60 -22.17 -2.91 -7.63
CA VAL A 60 -22.77 -3.78 -6.59
C VAL A 60 -23.01 -3.02 -5.28
N THR A 61 -22.32 -1.91 -5.07
CA THR A 61 -22.47 -1.02 -3.92
C THR A 61 -23.07 0.31 -4.36
N THR A 62 -23.85 0.94 -3.48
CA THR A 62 -24.38 2.28 -3.71
C THR A 62 -23.38 3.34 -3.24
N ALA A 63 -23.49 4.56 -3.79
CA ALA A 63 -22.62 5.67 -3.37
C ALA A 63 -22.77 6.03 -1.88
N ALA A 64 -23.91 5.74 -1.25
CA ALA A 64 -24.11 5.94 0.18
C ALA A 64 -23.34 4.89 1.01
N GLN A 65 -23.37 3.62 0.59
CA GLN A 65 -22.61 2.55 1.21
C GLN A 65 -21.11 2.79 1.08
N ASP A 66 -20.64 3.17 -0.11
CA ASP A 66 -19.22 3.47 -0.34
C ASP A 66 -18.73 4.62 0.57
N ARG A 67 -19.55 5.67 0.75
CA ARG A 67 -19.28 6.75 1.71
C ARG A 67 -19.20 6.26 3.17
N ALA A 68 -20.15 5.40 3.59
CA ALA A 68 -20.15 4.84 4.94
C ALA A 68 -18.89 3.97 5.20
N ASN A 69 -18.56 3.12 4.23
CA ASN A 69 -17.37 2.27 4.26
C ASN A 69 -16.10 3.12 4.35
N ARG A 70 -15.98 4.15 3.52
CA ARG A 70 -14.86 5.10 3.56
C ARG A 70 -14.70 5.72 4.95
N LEU A 71 -15.79 6.22 5.55
CA LEU A 71 -15.74 6.84 6.87
C LEU A 71 -15.35 5.83 7.97
N SER A 72 -15.84 4.59 7.90
CA SER A 72 -15.47 3.53 8.83
C SER A 72 -13.95 3.29 8.83
N HIS A 73 -13.34 3.15 7.64
CA HIS A 73 -11.89 2.93 7.51
C HIS A 73 -11.03 4.16 7.82
N LEU A 74 -11.58 5.38 7.74
CA LEU A 74 -10.87 6.59 8.16
C LEU A 74 -10.87 6.75 9.68
N ARG A 75 -11.95 6.34 10.36
CA ARG A 75 -12.06 6.36 11.82
C ARG A 75 -11.21 5.27 12.46
N ASP A 76 -11.28 4.05 11.93
CA ASP A 76 -10.48 2.92 12.38
C ASP A 76 -9.61 2.40 11.22
N ARG A 77 -8.33 2.77 11.25
CA ARG A 77 -7.36 2.35 10.23
C ARG A 77 -7.01 0.86 10.30
N PHE A 78 -7.32 0.18 11.42
CA PHE A 78 -7.08 -1.26 11.57
C PHE A 78 -8.30 -2.09 11.18
N HIS A 79 -9.42 -1.46 10.82
CA HIS A 79 -10.62 -2.14 10.38
C HIS A 79 -10.35 -2.91 9.07
N PRO A 80 -10.50 -4.26 9.05
CA PRO A 80 -10.21 -5.05 7.87
C PRO A 80 -11.37 -5.02 6.87
N ALA A 81 -11.05 -4.95 5.57
CA ALA A 81 -12.06 -4.92 4.51
C ALA A 81 -12.93 -6.19 4.43
N THR A 82 -12.48 -7.31 5.02
CA THR A 82 -13.27 -8.54 5.15
C THR A 82 -14.45 -8.38 6.10
N ARG A 83 -14.28 -7.59 7.16
CA ARG A 83 -15.33 -7.30 8.12
C ARG A 83 -16.39 -6.39 7.51
N THR A 84 -15.97 -5.30 6.87
CA THR A 84 -16.87 -4.40 6.13
C THR A 84 -17.67 -5.14 5.04
N ALA A 85 -17.04 -6.11 4.37
CA ALA A 85 -17.70 -6.96 3.39
C ALA A 85 -18.81 -7.84 3.99
N ALA A 86 -18.58 -8.39 5.18
CA ALA A 86 -19.60 -9.15 5.91
C ALA A 86 -20.75 -8.27 6.43
N GLU A 87 -20.47 -7.00 6.72
CA GLU A 87 -21.45 -6.02 7.21
C GLU A 87 -22.25 -5.35 6.07
N THR A 88 -21.72 -5.34 4.84
CA THR A 88 -22.34 -4.63 3.71
C THR A 88 -23.20 -5.57 2.84
N ILE A 89 -24.50 -5.31 2.78
CA ILE A 89 -25.42 -5.95 1.82
C ILE A 89 -25.41 -5.14 0.51
N GLY A 90 -25.01 -5.77 -0.59
CA GLY A 90 -24.99 -5.15 -1.91
C GLY A 90 -26.37 -4.98 -2.54
N THR A 91 -26.43 -4.31 -3.69
CA THR A 91 -27.65 -3.98 -4.44
C THR A 91 -28.51 -5.19 -4.81
N HIS A 92 -27.92 -6.37 -4.96
CA HIS A 92 -28.62 -7.61 -5.27
C HIS A 92 -28.99 -8.45 -4.03
N HIS A 93 -29.10 -7.81 -2.85
CA HIS A 93 -29.37 -8.49 -1.57
C HIS A 93 -28.38 -9.61 -1.23
N ARG A 94 -27.14 -9.46 -1.70
CA ARG A 94 -26.03 -10.40 -1.44
C ARG A 94 -24.90 -9.67 -0.75
N LEU A 95 -24.20 -10.38 0.14
CA LEU A 95 -23.02 -9.84 0.79
C LEU A 95 -21.96 -9.47 -0.26
N VAL A 96 -21.31 -8.34 -0.02
CA VAL A 96 -20.28 -7.84 -0.91
C VAL A 96 -18.98 -8.61 -0.67
N SER A 97 -18.23 -8.93 -1.71
CA SER A 97 -16.93 -9.56 -1.52
C SER A 97 -15.91 -8.58 -0.91
N ALA A 98 -14.99 -9.10 -0.08
CA ALA A 98 -13.87 -8.31 0.44
C ALA A 98 -12.99 -7.69 -0.67
N ARG A 99 -13.00 -8.28 -1.87
CA ARG A 99 -12.30 -7.72 -3.04
C ARG A 99 -12.99 -6.46 -3.55
N THR A 100 -14.31 -6.46 -3.61
CA THR A 100 -15.10 -5.30 -4.02
C THR A 100 -14.86 -4.11 -3.08
N ILE A 101 -14.93 -4.35 -1.76
CA ILE A 101 -14.63 -3.30 -0.76
C ILE A 101 -13.22 -2.75 -0.95
N ARG A 102 -12.20 -3.60 -1.10
CA ARG A 102 -10.82 -3.15 -1.36
C ARG A 102 -10.70 -2.32 -2.64
N ASN A 103 -11.41 -2.68 -3.70
CA ASN A 103 -11.39 -1.92 -4.95
C ASN A 103 -12.04 -0.54 -4.76
N ARG A 104 -13.14 -0.45 -3.99
CA ARG A 104 -13.78 0.83 -3.64
C ARG A 104 -12.86 1.73 -2.83
N LEU A 105 -12.28 1.19 -1.77
CA LEU A 105 -11.32 1.93 -0.95
C LEU A 105 -10.13 2.44 -1.77
N ARG A 106 -9.62 1.63 -2.71
CA ARG A 106 -8.54 2.04 -3.62
C ARG A 106 -8.96 3.15 -4.57
N ALA A 107 -10.20 3.12 -5.07
CA ALA A 107 -10.74 4.20 -5.90
C ALA A 107 -10.79 5.52 -5.10
N ASP A 108 -11.09 5.44 -3.80
CA ASP A 108 -11.06 6.58 -2.87
C ASP A 108 -9.66 6.94 -2.35
N GLY A 109 -8.60 6.30 -2.86
CA GLY A 109 -7.21 6.54 -2.46
C GLY A 109 -6.79 5.89 -1.15
N ILE A 110 -7.64 5.10 -0.49
CA ILE A 110 -7.32 4.38 0.73
C ILE A 110 -6.60 3.08 0.39
N ARG A 111 -5.37 2.94 0.90
CA ARG A 111 -4.51 1.78 0.69
C ARG A 111 -4.08 1.19 2.03
N PRO A 112 -3.95 -0.14 2.14
CA PRO A 112 -3.37 -0.76 3.32
C PRO A 112 -1.89 -0.39 3.41
N TYR A 113 -1.44 0.00 4.59
CA TYR A 113 -0.03 0.20 4.92
C TYR A 113 0.34 -0.64 6.14
N ARG A 114 1.62 -1.03 6.21
CA ARG A 114 2.14 -1.65 7.42
C ARG A 114 2.25 -0.57 8.51
N PRO A 115 1.61 -0.75 9.69
CA PRO A 115 1.80 0.20 10.78
C PRO A 115 3.27 0.21 11.20
N TYR A 116 3.74 1.35 11.68
CA TYR A 116 5.06 1.46 12.28
C TYR A 116 5.13 0.57 13.53
N VAL A 117 6.19 -0.23 13.63
CA VAL A 117 6.48 -1.07 14.79
C VAL A 117 7.68 -0.47 15.50
N GLY A 118 7.50 0.01 16.73
CA GLY A 118 8.57 0.57 17.54
C GLY A 118 8.13 0.80 18.98
N SER A 119 9.06 1.28 19.81
CA SER A 119 8.80 1.57 21.22
C SER A 119 7.73 2.65 21.37
N VAL A 120 6.70 2.38 22.16
CA VAL A 120 5.67 3.37 22.51
C VAL A 120 6.29 4.40 23.46
N LEU A 121 6.40 5.65 23.01
CA LEU A 121 6.92 6.74 23.84
C LEU A 121 5.86 7.19 24.85
N THR A 122 6.20 7.09 26.14
CA THR A 122 5.41 7.67 27.24
C THR A 122 5.34 9.20 27.08
N PRO A 123 4.32 9.87 27.65
CA PRO A 123 4.21 11.33 27.59
C PRO A 123 5.46 12.06 28.13
N GLN A 124 6.08 11.51 29.18
CA GLN A 124 7.32 12.05 29.75
C GLN A 124 8.49 11.94 28.77
N HIS A 125 8.68 10.79 28.14
CA HIS A 125 9.73 10.61 27.12
C HIS A 125 9.55 11.57 25.94
N ARG A 126 8.31 11.82 25.51
CA ARG A 126 8.02 12.78 24.43
C ARG A 126 8.45 14.20 24.82
N ARG A 127 8.08 14.64 26.02
CA ARG A 127 8.46 15.99 26.52
C ARG A 127 9.97 16.15 26.62
N ALA A 128 10.66 15.18 27.22
CA ALA A 128 12.11 15.20 27.36
C ALA A 128 12.82 15.25 26.00
N ARG A 129 12.37 14.44 25.02
CA ARG A 129 12.91 14.47 23.66
C ARG A 129 12.69 15.81 22.96
N VAL A 130 11.49 16.39 23.07
CA VAL A 130 11.20 17.72 22.47
C VAL A 130 12.05 18.81 23.13
N GLN A 131 12.16 18.81 24.46
CA GLN A 131 13.01 19.76 25.18
C GLN A 131 14.47 19.63 24.75
N TRP A 132 14.98 18.40 24.67
CA TRP A 132 16.33 18.13 24.19
C TRP A 132 16.54 18.68 22.76
N CYS A 133 15.62 18.40 21.83
CA CYS A 133 15.69 18.94 20.48
C CYS A 133 15.66 20.48 20.46
N ASN A 134 14.84 21.11 21.29
CA ASN A 134 14.75 22.58 21.34
C ASN A 134 16.04 23.22 21.87
N VAL A 135 16.65 22.65 22.92
CA VAL A 135 17.93 23.14 23.48
C VAL A 135 19.06 23.02 22.45
N HIS A 136 19.05 21.96 21.65
CA HIS A 136 20.11 21.66 20.70
C HIS A 136 19.80 22.13 19.26
N ARG A 137 18.64 22.76 19.02
CA ARG A 137 18.18 23.20 17.69
C ARG A 137 19.15 24.18 17.02
N HIS A 138 19.80 25.03 17.82
CA HIS A 138 20.69 26.10 17.34
C HIS A 138 22.17 25.77 17.55
N TRP A 139 22.50 24.51 17.84
CA TRP A 139 23.89 24.11 17.99
C TRP A 139 24.65 24.16 16.67
N THR A 140 25.83 24.76 16.71
CA THR A 140 26.78 24.83 15.59
C THR A 140 27.56 23.52 15.46
N LEU A 141 28.13 23.28 14.27
CA LEU A 141 28.92 22.07 14.00
C LEU A 141 30.09 21.89 14.98
N GLN A 142 30.72 22.98 15.41
CA GLN A 142 31.80 22.94 16.40
C GLN A 142 31.33 22.38 17.75
N ARG A 143 30.11 22.72 18.20
CA ARG A 143 29.53 22.13 19.42
C ARG A 143 29.21 20.64 19.23
N TRP A 144 28.68 20.25 18.07
CA TRP A 144 28.44 18.84 17.79
C TRP A 144 29.73 18.00 17.73
N SER A 145 30.84 18.56 17.24
CA SER A 145 32.13 17.86 17.19
C SER A 145 32.73 17.51 18.56
N GLN A 146 32.20 18.10 19.63
CA GLN A 146 32.63 17.84 21.00
C GLN A 146 31.81 16.72 21.67
N VAL A 147 30.72 16.25 21.04
CA VAL A 147 29.86 15.20 21.60
C VAL A 147 30.24 13.82 21.07
N LEU A 148 30.55 12.90 21.98
CA LEU A 148 30.73 11.48 21.67
C LEU A 148 29.44 10.71 21.95
N PHE A 149 28.96 9.95 20.96
CA PHE A 149 27.82 9.05 21.13
C PHE A 149 28.33 7.60 21.27
N SER A 150 27.89 6.91 22.32
CA SER A 150 28.11 5.48 22.52
C SER A 150 26.76 4.77 22.71
N ASP A 151 26.60 3.60 22.09
CA ASP A 151 25.43 2.73 22.24
C ASP A 151 25.89 1.27 22.28
N GLU A 152 25.18 0.44 23.02
CA GLU A 152 25.43 -0.99 23.09
C GLU A 152 24.44 -1.74 22.18
N LYS A 153 24.96 -2.65 21.35
CA LYS A 153 24.14 -3.53 20.51
C LYS A 153 24.39 -4.98 20.87
N GLU A 154 23.31 -5.72 21.07
CA GLU A 154 23.37 -7.16 21.23
C GLU A 154 23.52 -7.83 19.87
N PHE A 155 24.59 -8.60 19.68
CA PHE A 155 24.83 -9.38 18.47
C PHE A 155 24.52 -10.85 18.76
N HIS A 156 23.51 -11.38 18.09
CA HIS A 156 23.16 -12.78 18.20
C HIS A 156 23.95 -13.54 17.14
N GLN A 157 24.86 -14.43 17.55
CA GLN A 157 25.56 -15.31 16.61
C GLN A 157 24.51 -16.23 15.94
N TRP A 158 24.40 -16.13 14.62
CA TRP A 158 23.46 -16.90 13.82
C TRP A 158 23.80 -18.41 13.91
N CYS A 159 23.08 -19.14 14.75
CA CYS A 159 22.94 -20.59 14.62
C CYS A 159 21.60 -20.81 13.91
N GLY A 160 21.67 -21.30 12.66
CA GLY A 160 20.54 -21.32 11.73
C GLY A 160 19.32 -22.07 12.26
N ASN A 161 18.36 -21.33 12.81
CA ASN A 161 16.99 -21.80 12.94
C ASN A 161 16.27 -21.48 11.62
N ALA A 162 16.68 -22.16 10.54
CA ALA A 162 15.78 -22.34 9.43
C ALA A 162 14.57 -23.08 10.01
N GLN A 163 13.41 -22.43 10.04
CA GLN A 163 12.18 -23.16 10.31
C GLN A 163 12.08 -24.23 9.24
N GLN A 164 12.29 -25.50 9.61
CA GLN A 164 12.01 -26.62 8.73
C GLN A 164 10.53 -26.52 8.36
N GLY A 165 10.26 -26.28 7.08
CA GLY A 165 8.92 -26.32 6.56
C GLY A 165 8.37 -27.73 6.75
N VAL A 166 7.43 -27.90 7.68
CA VAL A 166 6.75 -29.18 7.87
C VAL A 166 5.65 -29.28 6.82
N GLN A 167 5.82 -30.17 5.83
CA GLN A 167 4.69 -30.61 5.02
C GLN A 167 3.83 -31.56 5.87
N ARG A 168 2.55 -31.24 6.05
CA ARG A 168 1.59 -32.10 6.75
C ARG A 168 0.58 -32.64 5.75
N ALA A 169 0.38 -33.95 5.72
CA ALA A 169 -0.81 -34.54 5.14
C ALA A 169 -2.03 -34.18 5.99
N ALA A 170 -3.19 -33.98 5.36
CA ALA A 170 -4.43 -33.72 6.09
C ALA A 170 -4.78 -34.94 6.96
N ALA A 171 -4.93 -34.69 8.26
CA ALA A 171 -5.32 -35.62 9.32
C ALA A 171 -4.23 -36.59 9.84
N SER A 172 -3.53 -36.17 10.90
CA SER A 172 -3.23 -37.04 12.05
C SER A 172 -2.87 -36.20 13.28
N HIS A 173 -3.36 -36.68 14.43
CA HIS A 173 -3.45 -36.00 15.71
C HIS A 173 -2.21 -36.30 16.58
N LEU A 174 -1.83 -35.32 17.41
CA LEU A 174 -0.92 -35.39 18.58
C LEU A 174 0.57 -35.69 18.34
N GLY A 175 1.38 -34.67 18.61
CA GLY A 175 2.82 -34.80 18.87
C GLY A 175 3.38 -33.47 19.39
N VAL A 176 3.44 -33.32 20.71
CA VAL A 176 4.11 -32.18 21.37
C VAL A 176 5.61 -32.42 21.31
N VAL A 177 6.35 -31.51 20.65
CA VAL A 177 7.82 -31.49 20.69
C VAL A 177 8.24 -30.58 21.86
N PRO A 178 8.99 -31.07 22.86
CA PRO A 178 9.47 -30.20 23.94
C PRO A 178 10.59 -29.29 23.44
N PRO A 179 10.61 -27.99 23.80
CA PRO A 179 11.72 -27.11 23.47
C PRO A 179 12.96 -27.47 24.31
N GLN A 180 14.04 -27.87 23.65
CA GLN A 180 15.36 -28.02 24.29
C GLN A 180 15.90 -26.62 24.63
N THR A 181 15.96 -26.31 25.92
CA THR A 181 16.56 -25.11 26.49
C THR A 181 18.08 -25.20 26.43
N GLY A 182 18.72 -24.20 25.81
CA GLY A 182 20.18 -24.17 25.72
C GLY A 182 20.73 -22.84 25.20
N ILE A 183 20.36 -21.71 25.82
CA ILE A 183 21.00 -20.42 25.53
C ILE A 183 22.40 -20.45 26.17
N LYS A 184 23.45 -20.68 25.37
CA LYS A 184 24.83 -20.46 25.81
C LYS A 184 25.19 -18.98 25.64
N ARG A 185 25.21 -18.25 26.76
CA ARG A 185 25.74 -16.88 26.83
C ARG A 185 27.26 -16.95 26.86
N LYS A 186 27.94 -16.31 25.91
CA LYS A 186 29.37 -16.01 26.00
C LYS A 186 29.54 -14.50 26.11
N TYR A 187 30.17 -14.05 27.18
CA TYR A 187 30.58 -12.66 27.34
C TYR A 187 31.96 -12.51 26.70
N MET A 188 32.12 -11.53 25.79
CA MET A 188 33.43 -11.13 25.30
C MET A 188 33.93 -9.99 26.19
N THR A 189 34.69 -10.34 27.23
CA THR A 189 35.41 -9.35 28.05
C THR A 189 36.63 -8.90 27.24
N LEU A 190 36.57 -7.70 26.65
CA LEU A 190 37.79 -7.02 26.21
C LEU A 190 38.56 -6.62 27.47
N ARG A 191 39.83 -7.03 27.54
CA ARG A 191 40.68 -6.93 28.73
C ARG A 191 40.71 -5.51 29.29
N GLY A 192 40.45 -5.41 30.60
CA GLY A 192 40.94 -4.36 31.49
C GLY A 192 40.06 -3.12 31.61
N VAL A 193 39.04 -3.17 32.48
CA VAL A 193 38.89 -2.37 33.71
C VAL A 193 37.64 -2.91 34.46
N GLU A 194 37.77 -3.00 35.78
CA GLU A 194 36.86 -3.55 36.78
C GLU A 194 35.45 -2.91 36.77
N PRO A 195 34.34 -3.69 36.86
CA PRO A 195 32.99 -3.15 36.84
C PRO A 195 32.44 -2.85 38.24
N GLN A 196 32.20 -1.57 38.56
CA GLN A 196 31.23 -1.20 39.59
C GLN A 196 29.83 -1.34 38.99
N SER A 197 29.01 -2.24 39.55
CA SER A 197 27.64 -2.49 39.10
C SER A 197 26.72 -1.28 39.32
N PRO A 198 25.80 -0.95 38.39
CA PRO A 198 24.65 -0.14 38.73
C PRO A 198 23.33 -0.78 38.25
N THR A 199 22.76 -1.64 39.08
CA THR A 199 21.31 -1.98 39.05
C THR A 199 20.45 -0.90 39.73
N GLN A 200 20.97 0.30 39.96
CA GLN A 200 20.35 1.32 40.83
C GLN A 200 20.49 2.74 40.27
N GLN A 201 20.25 3.00 38.98
CA GLN A 201 20.15 4.39 38.48
C GLN A 201 19.13 4.53 37.32
N ILE A 202 17.87 4.13 37.55
CA ILE A 202 16.75 4.71 36.78
C ILE A 202 16.17 5.95 37.48
N ASN A 203 16.57 6.21 38.73
CA ASN A 203 16.12 7.37 39.50
C ASN A 203 17.31 8.16 40.05
N SER A 204 18.05 8.88 39.20
CA SER A 204 18.86 10.01 39.70
C SER A 204 19.28 10.95 38.57
N VAL A 205 18.79 12.19 38.68
CA VAL A 205 19.64 13.38 38.63
C VAL A 205 20.19 13.69 37.22
N PHE A 206 19.59 14.62 36.46
CA PHE A 206 19.65 16.05 36.75
C PHE A 206 21.11 16.50 36.99
N ILE A 207 21.93 16.57 35.95
CA ILE A 207 23.23 17.28 36.01
C ILE A 207 23.14 18.36 34.94
N GLN A 208 22.82 19.60 35.35
CA GLN A 208 23.79 20.65 35.68
C GLN A 208 24.77 20.92 34.53
N SER A 209 24.37 21.86 33.66
CA SER A 209 25.12 23.09 33.32
C SER A 209 24.23 23.97 32.45
#